data_AF-A0A0R3PWW6-F1
#
_entry.id   AF-A0A0R3PWW6-F1
#
_cell.length_a   1.000
_cell.length_b   1.000
_cell.length_c   1.000
_cell.angle_alpha   90.00
_cell.angle_beta   90.00
_cell.angle_gamma   90.00
#
_symmetry.space_group_name_H-M   'P 1'
#
loop_
_entity.id
_entity.type
_entity.pdbx_description
1 polymer ?
#
loop_
_entity_poly.entity_id
_entity_poly.type
_entity_poly.pdbx_seq_one_letter_code
_entity_poly.pdbx_strand_id
1 'polypeptide(L)'
;MPVCSISTHFDLQTEEDKKLEEDLNMLVQRLTENNSTLHQPSLETMRSLIRSSTTSMTSVPKPLKFMHPHFSKMKQVFEKMQPGQTKRLCADIISVLAMCSDEKNDCINFRLMGMHEPIGDWGHEYVRHLAMELTDEWKKASDGSEKGKVRRNELLMLAKDIVTHNMKHNAEVRLVFCSVNRVL
;
A
#
# COMPACT_ATOMS: atom_id res chain seq x y z
N MET A 1 -9.99 -2.20 22.34
CA MET A 1 -10.42 -1.13 21.42
C MET A 1 -9.97 0.20 21.99
N PRO A 2 -9.35 1.06 21.17
CA PRO A 2 -9.71 2.46 21.20
C PRO A 2 -10.25 2.84 19.82
N VAL A 3 -11.48 3.34 19.83
CA VAL A 3 -12.15 4.06 18.76
C VAL A 3 -11.25 5.20 18.31
N CYS A 4 -11.01 5.30 17.00
CA CYS A 4 -10.39 6.47 16.40
C CYS A 4 -11.31 7.66 16.65
N SER A 5 -11.02 8.45 17.67
CA SER A 5 -11.68 9.73 17.91
C SER A 5 -11.32 10.65 16.75
N ILE A 6 -12.23 10.73 15.78
CA ILE A 6 -12.20 11.70 14.69
C ILE A 6 -12.40 13.08 15.33
N SER A 7 -11.30 13.72 15.74
CA SER A 7 -11.31 15.16 15.98
C SER A 7 -11.60 15.84 14.65
N THR A 8 -12.80 16.39 14.54
CA THR A 8 -13.26 17.29 13.49
C THR A 8 -12.36 18.52 13.46
N HIS A 9 -11.21 18.43 12.79
CA HIS A 9 -10.54 19.60 12.26
C HIS A 9 -11.27 19.93 10.96
N PHE A 10 -11.90 21.11 10.94
CA PHE A 10 -12.62 21.67 9.82
C PHE A 10 -11.64 21.86 8.65
N ASP A 11 -11.47 20.82 7.82
CA ASP A 11 -10.67 20.85 6.60
C ASP A 11 -11.41 21.75 5.60
N LEU A 12 -10.99 23.02 5.50
CA LEU A 12 -11.24 23.82 4.30
C LEU A 12 -10.63 23.02 3.13
N GLN A 13 -11.45 22.30 2.37
CA GLN A 13 -11.01 21.68 1.11
C GLN A 13 -10.49 22.81 0.21
N THR A 14 -9.17 22.90 0.10
CA THR A 14 -8.52 23.82 -0.83
C THR A 14 -8.93 23.44 -2.25
N GLU A 15 -8.93 24.40 -3.18
CA GLU A 15 -9.20 24.09 -4.60
C GLU A 15 -8.23 23.03 -5.16
N GLU A 16 -7.02 22.94 -4.60
CA GLU A 16 -6.05 21.89 -4.88
C GLU A 16 -6.52 20.49 -4.44
N ASP A 17 -7.20 20.37 -3.30
CA ASP A 17 -7.70 19.09 -2.79
C ASP A 17 -8.86 18.58 -3.65
N LYS A 18 -9.77 19.48 -4.07
CA LYS A 18 -10.87 19.14 -4.98
C LYS A 18 -10.34 18.68 -6.33
N LYS A 19 -9.35 19.39 -6.87
CA LYS A 19 -8.71 19.01 -8.12
C LYS A 19 -8.03 17.65 -8.02
N LEU A 20 -7.34 17.38 -6.90
CA LEU A 20 -6.73 16.08 -6.65
C LEU A 20 -7.78 14.96 -6.60
N GLU A 21 -8.91 15.20 -5.94
CA GLU A 21 -10.03 14.25 -5.90
C GLU A 21 -10.61 13.99 -7.30
N GLU A 22 -10.85 15.04 -8.09
CA GLU A 22 -11.33 14.94 -9.48
C GLU A 22 -10.34 14.18 -10.39
N ASP A 23 -9.05 14.48 -10.28
CA ASP A 23 -8.00 13.82 -11.06
C ASP A 23 -7.92 12.32 -10.72
N LEU A 24 -7.95 11.97 -9.43
CA LEU A 24 -7.98 10.58 -8.98
C LEU A 24 -9.23 9.85 -9.47
N ASN A 25 -10.40 10.51 -9.40
CA ASN A 25 -11.66 9.97 -9.91
C ASN A 25 -11.61 9.68 -11.40
N MET A 26 -11.08 10.61 -12.20
CA MET A 26 -10.90 10.41 -13.63
C MET A 26 -9.94 9.26 -13.94
N LEU A 27 -8.84 9.13 -13.19
CA LEU A 27 -7.89 8.02 -13.38
C LEU A 27 -8.55 6.67 -13.09
N VAL A 28 -9.33 6.54 -12.01
CA VAL A 28 -10.07 5.31 -11.68
C VAL A 28 -11.12 4.98 -12.76
N GLN A 29 -11.81 6.00 -13.29
CA GLN A 29 -12.77 5.80 -14.37
C GLN A 29 -12.08 5.27 -15.64
N ARG A 30 -10.95 5.83 -16.03
CA ARG A 30 -10.13 5.34 -17.17
C ARG A 30 -9.67 3.90 -16.99
N LEU A 31 -9.36 3.49 -15.76
CA LEU A 31 -9.00 2.10 -15.46
C LEU A 31 -10.18 1.12 -15.58
N THR A 32 -11.40 1.62 -15.50
CA THR A 32 -12.62 0.83 -15.69
C THR A 32 -12.97 0.67 -17.18
N GLU A 33 -12.48 1.55 -18.03
CA GLU A 33 -12.66 1.47 -19.49
C GLU A 33 -11.85 0.31 -20.09
N ASN A 34 -12.33 -0.24 -21.21
CA ASN A 34 -11.75 -1.41 -21.87
C ASN A 34 -10.38 -1.15 -22.53
N ASN A 35 -9.90 0.09 -22.54
CA ASN A 35 -8.67 0.44 -23.23
C ASN A 35 -7.43 0.15 -22.36
N SER A 36 -6.93 -1.09 -22.47
CA SER A 36 -5.76 -1.57 -21.72
C SER A 36 -4.47 -0.80 -21.99
N THR A 37 -4.36 -0.09 -23.12
CA THR A 37 -3.18 0.75 -23.44
C THR A 37 -3.06 1.99 -22.55
N LEU A 38 -4.19 2.49 -22.05
CA LEU A 38 -4.24 3.68 -21.19
C LEU A 38 -4.13 3.34 -19.70
N HIS A 39 -4.22 2.05 -19.34
CA HIS A 39 -4.17 1.63 -17.94
C HIS A 39 -2.80 1.90 -17.30
N GLN A 40 -1.72 1.56 -18.01
CA GLN A 40 -0.36 1.78 -17.51
C GLN A 40 -0.06 3.27 -17.21
N PRO A 41 -0.22 4.22 -18.16
CA PRO A 41 0.07 5.63 -17.88
C PRO A 41 -0.86 6.21 -16.81
N SER A 42 -2.10 5.72 -16.71
CA SER A 42 -3.03 6.14 -15.66
C SER A 42 -2.57 5.70 -14.26
N LEU A 43 -2.08 4.45 -14.13
CA LEU A 43 -1.53 3.94 -12.86
C LEU A 43 -0.22 4.65 -12.49
N GLU A 44 0.66 4.93 -13.45
CA GLU A 44 1.91 5.68 -13.20
C GLU A 44 1.62 7.11 -12.71
N THR A 45 0.65 7.77 -13.32
CA THR A 45 0.19 9.11 -12.89
C THR A 45 -0.39 9.05 -11.48
N MET A 46 -1.26 8.08 -11.20
CA MET A 46 -1.85 7.88 -9.88
C MET A 46 -0.78 7.63 -8.80
N ARG A 47 0.22 6.81 -9.11
CA ARG A 47 1.37 6.58 -8.22
C ARG A 47 2.13 7.87 -7.94
N SER A 48 2.40 8.70 -8.95
CA SER A 48 3.09 9.98 -8.76
C SER A 48 2.28 10.92 -7.85
N LEU A 49 0.97 10.99 -8.05
CA LEU A 49 0.07 11.81 -7.22
C LEU A 49 0.09 11.34 -5.76
N ILE A 50 -0.07 10.04 -5.51
CA ILE A 50 -0.04 9.48 -4.15
C ILE A 50 1.30 9.79 -3.49
N ARG A 51 2.42 9.51 -4.16
CA ARG A 51 3.77 9.75 -3.62
C ARG A 51 4.01 11.23 -3.28
N SER A 52 3.66 12.13 -4.20
CA SER A 52 3.82 13.57 -4.03
C SER A 52 2.98 14.12 -2.87
N SER A 53 1.82 13.53 -2.60
CA SER A 53 0.97 13.96 -1.49
C SER A 53 1.35 13.32 -0.16
N THR A 54 1.98 12.14 -0.15
CA THR A 54 2.44 11.44 1.07
C THR A 54 3.73 12.00 1.67
N THR A 55 4.51 12.79 0.92
CA THR A 55 5.72 13.45 1.48
C THR A 55 5.41 14.56 2.48
N SER A 56 4.16 15.04 2.53
CA SER A 56 3.70 16.01 3.51
C SER A 56 3.34 15.30 4.81
N MET A 57 4.18 15.50 5.82
CA MET A 57 4.15 14.98 7.20
C MET A 57 2.81 15.25 7.92
N THR A 58 1.76 14.54 7.54
CA THR A 58 0.38 14.64 8.06
C THR A 58 -0.13 13.24 8.39
N SER A 59 -0.86 13.09 9.50
CA SER A 59 -1.16 11.79 10.13
C SER A 59 -2.04 10.83 9.31
N VAL A 60 -2.69 11.31 8.24
CA VAL A 60 -3.34 10.49 7.20
C VAL A 60 -3.23 11.25 5.88
N PRO A 61 -2.53 10.73 4.86
CA PRO A 61 -2.45 11.38 3.56
C PRO A 61 -3.84 11.61 2.96
N LYS A 62 -4.17 12.86 2.62
CA LYS A 62 -5.45 13.23 1.98
C LYS A 62 -5.84 12.36 0.76
N PRO A 63 -4.92 11.94 -0.15
CA PRO A 63 -5.27 11.06 -1.25
C PRO A 63 -5.89 9.73 -0.81
N LEU A 64 -5.48 9.19 0.34
CA LEU A 64 -6.00 7.92 0.83
C LEU A 64 -7.45 8.06 1.30
N LYS A 65 -7.85 9.23 1.83
CA LYS A 65 -9.25 9.52 2.18
C LYS A 65 -10.14 9.53 0.92
N PHE A 66 -9.69 10.18 -0.16
CA PHE A 66 -10.45 10.26 -1.42
C PHE A 66 -10.49 8.92 -2.18
N MET A 67 -9.46 8.09 -2.04
CA MET A 67 -9.41 6.79 -2.69
C MET A 67 -10.15 5.68 -1.93
N HIS A 68 -10.49 5.89 -0.66
CA HIS A 68 -11.19 4.89 0.15
C HIS A 68 -12.51 4.39 -0.50
N PRO A 69 -13.42 5.23 -1.02
CA PRO A 69 -14.62 4.77 -1.74
C PRO A 69 -14.32 4.02 -3.05
N HIS A 70 -13.13 4.22 -3.62
CA HIS A 70 -12.70 3.62 -4.89
C HIS A 70 -11.93 2.32 -4.70
N PHE A 71 -11.58 1.95 -3.46
CA PHE A 71 -10.82 0.74 -3.15
C PHE A 71 -11.46 -0.53 -3.72
N SER A 72 -12.78 -0.71 -3.53
CA SER A 72 -13.52 -1.84 -4.08
C SER A 72 -13.53 -1.88 -5.60
N LYS A 73 -13.58 -0.71 -6.27
CA LYS A 73 -13.49 -0.61 -7.74
C LYS A 73 -12.11 -1.00 -8.23
N MET A 74 -11.06 -0.54 -7.54
CA MET A 74 -9.67 -0.89 -7.88
C MET A 74 -9.42 -2.40 -7.78
N LYS A 75 -10.00 -3.08 -6.80
CA LYS A 75 -9.94 -4.56 -6.73
C LYS A 75 -10.60 -5.23 -7.94
N GLN A 76 -11.79 -4.77 -8.33
CA GLN A 76 -12.48 -5.32 -9.52
C GLN A 76 -11.70 -5.07 -10.81
N VAL A 77 -11.08 -3.90 -10.94
CA VAL A 77 -10.17 -3.58 -12.05
C VAL A 77 -8.98 -4.53 -12.06
N PHE A 78 -8.35 -4.75 -10.91
CA PHE A 78 -7.22 -5.67 -10.77
C PHE A 78 -7.56 -7.11 -11.16
N GLU A 79 -8.75 -7.59 -10.81
CA GLU A 79 -9.23 -8.92 -11.22
C GLU A 79 -9.40 -9.04 -12.75
N LYS A 80 -9.93 -8.01 -13.39
CA LYS A 80 -10.15 -7.95 -14.85
C LYS A 80 -8.86 -7.73 -15.65
N MET A 81 -7.82 -7.16 -15.04
CA MET A 81 -6.56 -6.90 -15.71
C MET A 81 -5.82 -8.19 -16.08
N GLN A 82 -5.24 -8.18 -17.28
CA GLN A 82 -4.37 -9.27 -17.75
C GLN A 82 -3.08 -9.35 -16.93
N PRO A 83 -2.52 -10.56 -16.73
CA PRO A 83 -1.24 -10.72 -16.04
C PRO A 83 -0.14 -10.00 -16.83
N GLY A 84 0.57 -9.09 -16.17
CA GLY A 84 1.58 -8.27 -16.82
C GLY A 84 2.10 -7.18 -15.91
N GLN A 85 2.89 -6.26 -16.47
CA GLN A 85 3.52 -5.21 -15.69
C GLN A 85 2.49 -4.27 -15.03
N THR A 86 1.48 -3.91 -15.80
CA THR A 86 0.35 -3.07 -15.39
C THR A 86 -0.40 -3.64 -14.19
N LYS A 87 -0.64 -4.95 -14.16
CA LYS A 87 -1.36 -5.61 -13.05
C LYS A 87 -0.56 -5.56 -11.74
N ARG A 88 0.75 -5.79 -11.81
CA ARG A 88 1.60 -5.71 -10.60
C ARG A 88 1.73 -4.27 -10.10
N LEU A 89 1.81 -3.29 -10.99
CA LEU A 89 1.77 -1.87 -10.60
C LEU A 89 0.44 -1.51 -9.92
N CYS A 90 -0.68 -2.03 -10.42
CA CYS A 90 -1.99 -1.88 -9.79
C CYS A 90 -2.01 -2.52 -8.39
N ALA A 91 -1.41 -3.71 -8.22
CA ALA A 91 -1.28 -4.34 -6.91
C ALA A 91 -0.49 -3.48 -5.91
N ASP A 92 0.62 -2.86 -6.34
CA ASP A 92 1.38 -1.96 -5.47
C ASP A 92 0.53 -0.77 -5.01
N ILE A 93 -0.24 -0.14 -5.91
CA ILE A 93 -1.14 0.95 -5.54
C ILE A 93 -2.22 0.47 -4.55
N ILE A 94 -2.87 -0.67 -4.84
CA ILE A 94 -3.89 -1.25 -3.94
C ILE A 94 -3.29 -1.56 -2.56
N SER A 95 -2.03 -2.03 -2.49
CA SER A 95 -1.36 -2.30 -1.22
C SER A 95 -1.22 -1.05 -0.35
N VAL A 96 -0.93 0.11 -0.96
CA VAL A 96 -0.80 1.39 -0.26
C VAL A 96 -2.17 1.89 0.19
N LEU A 97 -3.21 1.71 -0.65
CA LEU A 97 -4.58 2.04 -0.29
C LEU A 97 -5.13 1.18 0.86
N ALA A 98 -4.71 -0.09 0.92
CA ALA A 98 -5.14 -1.04 1.95
C ALA A 98 -4.72 -0.62 3.36
N MET A 99 -3.67 0.22 3.52
CA MET A 99 -3.27 0.74 4.84
C MET A 99 -4.36 1.54 5.55
N CYS A 100 -5.25 2.16 4.78
CA CYS A 100 -6.37 2.95 5.29
C CYS A 100 -7.69 2.17 5.27
N SER A 101 -7.66 0.90 4.87
CA SER A 101 -8.84 0.05 4.83
C SER A 101 -8.90 -0.81 6.10
N ASP A 102 -10.11 -1.19 6.51
CA ASP A 102 -10.32 -2.06 7.68
C ASP A 102 -9.97 -3.54 7.43
N GLU A 103 -9.69 -3.89 6.18
CA GLU A 103 -9.39 -5.26 5.74
C GLU A 103 -7.94 -5.65 6.06
N LYS A 104 -7.79 -6.40 7.15
CA LYS A 104 -6.48 -6.92 7.61
C LYS A 104 -5.87 -7.86 6.57
N ASN A 105 -4.56 -7.73 6.36
CA ASN A 105 -3.71 -8.55 5.48
C ASN A 105 -3.77 -8.22 3.99
N ASP A 106 -4.64 -7.31 3.55
CA ASP A 106 -4.72 -6.98 2.13
C ASP A 106 -3.49 -6.22 1.66
N CYS A 107 -2.92 -5.34 2.50
CA CYS A 107 -1.69 -4.64 2.18
C CYS A 107 -0.57 -5.63 1.83
N ILE A 108 -0.28 -6.60 2.69
CA ILE A 108 0.77 -7.58 2.43
C ILE A 108 0.44 -8.55 1.28
N ASN A 109 -0.84 -8.93 1.11
CA ASN A 109 -1.27 -9.77 -0.01
C ASN A 109 -1.00 -9.12 -1.36
N PHE A 110 -1.45 -7.88 -1.55
CA PHE A 110 -1.24 -7.16 -2.80
C PHE A 110 0.23 -6.78 -2.99
N ARG A 111 0.96 -6.48 -1.92
CA ARG A 111 2.40 -6.19 -2.00
C ARG A 111 3.21 -7.37 -2.54
N LEU A 112 2.88 -8.60 -2.14
CA LEU A 112 3.54 -9.80 -2.65
C LEU A 112 3.21 -10.10 -4.12
N MET A 113 2.15 -9.50 -4.66
CA MET A 113 1.80 -9.58 -6.09
C MET A 113 2.37 -8.41 -6.92
N GLY A 114 3.00 -7.43 -6.26
CA GLY A 114 3.48 -6.19 -6.85
C GLY A 114 4.81 -6.31 -7.62
N MET A 115 5.39 -5.17 -7.95
CA MET A 115 6.64 -5.07 -8.71
C MET A 115 7.91 -5.10 -7.86
N HIS A 116 7.78 -5.34 -6.55
CA HIS A 116 8.92 -5.33 -5.60
C HIS A 116 9.78 -4.06 -5.71
N GLU A 117 9.14 -2.92 -5.99
CA GLU A 117 9.82 -1.62 -6.01
C GLU A 117 10.39 -1.29 -4.62
N PRO A 118 11.38 -0.38 -4.50
CA PRO A 118 11.93 -0.01 -3.20
C PRO A 118 10.81 0.42 -2.24
N ILE A 119 10.66 -0.28 -1.10
CA ILE A 119 9.53 -0.08 -0.16
C ILE A 119 9.48 1.38 0.35
N GLY A 120 10.63 2.05 0.43
CA GLY A 120 10.74 3.44 0.85
C GLY A 120 10.10 4.47 -0.08
N ASP A 121 9.84 4.13 -1.34
CA ASP A 121 9.26 5.06 -2.31
C ASP A 121 7.85 5.53 -1.92
N TRP A 122 7.16 4.72 -1.11
CA TRP A 122 5.81 4.97 -0.60
C TRP A 122 5.78 5.62 0.77
N GLY A 123 6.96 5.89 1.37
CA GLY A 123 7.10 6.57 2.65
C GLY A 123 7.21 5.64 3.87
N HIS A 124 7.70 6.21 4.98
CA HIS A 124 8.00 5.46 6.20
C HIS A 124 6.77 4.89 6.90
N GLU A 125 5.61 5.54 6.80
CA GLU A 125 4.36 5.03 7.38
C GLU A 125 3.93 3.72 6.71
N TYR A 126 4.09 3.62 5.38
CA TYR A 126 3.86 2.39 4.64
C TYR A 126 4.80 1.26 5.07
N VAL A 127 6.10 1.56 5.16
CA VAL A 127 7.10 0.59 5.65
C VAL A 127 6.73 0.08 7.05
N ARG A 128 6.28 0.98 7.93
CA ARG A 128 5.87 0.64 9.31
C ARG A 128 4.62 -0.23 9.33
N HIS A 129 3.58 0.14 8.59
CA HIS A 129 2.33 -0.62 8.51
C HIS A 129 2.58 -2.03 7.97
N LEU A 130 3.33 -2.14 6.88
CA LEU A 130 3.70 -3.39 6.26
C LEU A 130 4.47 -4.31 7.21
N ALA A 131 5.39 -3.77 8.01
CA ALA A 131 6.15 -4.58 8.97
C ALA A 131 5.30 -5.09 10.16
N MET A 132 4.25 -4.35 10.54
CA MET A 132 3.28 -4.81 11.54
C MET A 132 2.46 -5.99 10.99
N GLU A 133 1.90 -5.85 9.78
CA GLU A 133 1.17 -6.95 9.13
C GLU A 133 2.04 -8.18 8.89
N LEU A 134 3.29 -7.97 8.46
CA LEU A 134 4.28 -9.05 8.26
C LEU A 134 4.46 -9.89 9.52
N THR A 135 4.57 -9.25 10.68
CA THR A 135 4.76 -9.93 11.96
C THR A 135 3.53 -10.77 12.34
N ASP A 136 2.34 -10.26 12.07
CA ASP A 136 1.09 -10.95 12.38
C ASP A 136 0.81 -12.10 11.39
N GLU A 137 1.06 -11.91 10.10
CA GLU A 137 0.97 -12.97 9.09
C GLU A 137 2.00 -14.07 9.32
N TRP A 138 3.22 -13.73 9.75
CA TRP A 138 4.23 -14.74 10.08
C TRP A 138 3.76 -15.67 11.22
N LYS A 139 3.15 -15.11 12.27
CA LYS A 139 2.59 -15.89 13.38
C LYS A 139 1.46 -16.81 12.90
N LYS A 140 0.59 -16.33 12.01
CA LYS A 140 -0.50 -17.15 11.43
C LYS A 140 0.03 -18.27 10.53
N ALA A 141 1.10 -18.00 9.78
CA ALA A 141 1.76 -18.98 8.90
C ALA A 141 2.60 -20.05 9.65
N SER A 142 2.56 -20.08 10.99
CA SER A 142 3.30 -21.03 11.82
C SER A 142 2.68 -22.43 11.93
N ASP A 143 1.52 -22.65 11.29
CA ASP A 143 0.76 -23.91 11.20
C ASP A 143 1.55 -25.11 10.62
N GLY A 144 2.77 -24.91 10.08
CA GLY A 144 3.64 -26.00 9.64
C GLY A 144 3.22 -26.68 8.32
N SER A 145 2.08 -26.30 7.75
CA SER A 145 1.61 -26.71 6.42
C SER A 145 2.57 -26.27 5.30
N GLU A 146 2.60 -27.02 4.18
CA GLU A 146 3.44 -26.69 3.01
C GLU A 146 3.11 -25.31 2.43
N LYS A 147 1.82 -24.91 2.44
CA LYS A 147 1.39 -23.56 2.07
C LYS A 147 1.95 -22.49 3.00
N GLY A 148 2.00 -22.76 4.31
CA GLY A 148 2.63 -21.87 5.30
C GLY A 148 4.14 -21.73 5.11
N LYS A 149 4.83 -22.79 4.66
CA LYS A 149 6.28 -22.73 4.34
C LYS A 149 6.56 -21.84 3.12
N VAL A 150 5.80 -22.00 2.04
CA VAL A 150 5.92 -21.14 0.84
C VAL A 150 5.66 -19.69 1.23
N ARG A 151 4.57 -19.46 1.99
CA ARG A 151 4.22 -18.12 2.45
C ARG A 151 5.31 -17.49 3.31
N ARG A 152 5.89 -18.25 4.25
CA ARG A 152 7.03 -17.78 5.04
C ARG A 152 8.24 -17.40 4.19
N ASN A 153 8.55 -18.14 3.13
CA ASN A 153 9.65 -17.74 2.24
C ASN A 153 9.39 -16.40 1.55
N GLU A 154 8.16 -16.15 1.08
CA GLU A 154 7.75 -14.86 0.50
C GLU A 154 7.87 -13.72 1.53
N LEU A 155 7.36 -13.94 2.75
CA LEU A 155 7.44 -13.00 3.86
C LEU A 155 8.90 -12.72 4.24
N LEU A 156 9.77 -13.72 4.18
CA LEU A 156 11.19 -13.59 4.52
C LEU A 156 11.96 -12.77 3.47
N MET A 157 11.61 -12.89 2.19
CA MET A 157 12.14 -12.01 1.14
C MET A 157 11.72 -10.56 1.40
N LEU A 158 10.44 -10.33 1.71
CA LEU A 158 9.95 -8.99 2.02
C LEU A 158 10.62 -8.40 3.28
N ALA A 159 10.82 -9.23 4.31
CA ALA A 159 11.53 -8.83 5.53
C ALA A 159 12.96 -8.35 5.24
N LYS A 160 13.69 -9.06 4.37
CA LYS A 160 15.04 -8.67 3.95
C LYS A 160 15.05 -7.33 3.22
N ASP A 161 14.07 -7.07 2.37
CA ASP A 161 13.95 -5.78 1.67
C ASP A 161 13.68 -4.63 2.65
N ILE A 162 12.79 -4.84 3.61
CA ILE A 162 12.50 -3.88 4.70
C ILE A 162 13.76 -3.60 5.50
N VAL A 163 14.50 -4.63 5.92
CA VAL A 163 15.73 -4.48 6.70
C VAL A 163 16.81 -3.73 5.90
N THR A 164 17.00 -4.10 4.64
CA THR A 164 17.99 -3.45 3.75
C THR A 164 17.67 -1.97 3.55
N HIS A 165 16.40 -1.62 3.37
CA HIS A 165 15.96 -0.23 3.26
C HIS A 165 16.23 0.56 4.56
N ASN A 166 15.83 0.01 5.71
CA ASN A 166 16.02 0.65 7.01
C ASN A 166 17.51 0.86 7.36
N MET A 167 18.37 -0.11 7.02
CA MET A 167 19.81 0.03 7.18
C MET A 167 20.41 1.16 6.33
N LYS A 168 19.92 1.35 5.10
CA LYS A 168 20.40 2.42 4.21
C LYS A 168 19.98 3.82 4.65
N HIS A 169 18.86 3.97 5.36
CA HIS A 169 18.29 5.29 5.68
C HIS A 169 18.63 5.79 7.09
N ASN A 170 19.44 5.06 7.88
CA ASN A 170 19.97 5.46 9.19
C ASN A 170 18.92 5.99 10.20
N ALA A 171 17.63 5.83 9.90
CA ALA A 171 16.52 6.44 10.61
C ALA A 171 16.05 5.49 11.70
N GLU A 172 16.46 5.72 12.95
CA GLU A 172 15.76 5.32 14.19
C GLU A 172 14.79 4.11 14.14
N VAL A 173 15.24 2.94 13.67
CA VAL A 173 14.40 1.73 13.60
C VAL A 173 14.63 0.86 14.83
N ARG A 174 14.18 1.28 16.02
CA ARG A 174 14.22 0.40 17.20
C ARG A 174 13.02 -0.53 17.32
N LEU A 175 11.84 -0.12 16.86
CA LEU A 175 10.59 -0.86 17.11
C LEU A 175 10.23 -1.87 16.01
N VAL A 176 10.44 -1.51 14.74
CA VAL A 176 10.18 -2.43 13.61
C VAL A 176 11.25 -3.53 13.56
N PHE A 177 12.51 -3.17 13.85
CA PHE A 177 13.62 -4.13 13.87
C PHE A 177 13.44 -5.21 14.93
N CYS A 178 12.94 -4.87 16.13
CA CYS A 178 12.69 -5.86 17.17
C CYS A 178 11.55 -6.84 16.81
N SER A 179 10.55 -6.39 16.06
CA SER A 179 9.40 -7.23 15.67
C SER A 179 9.76 -8.19 14.53
N VAL A 180 10.53 -7.71 13.54
CA VAL A 180 10.97 -8.50 12.38
C VAL A 180 12.15 -9.42 12.72
N ASN A 181 13.10 -8.98 13.58
CA ASN A 181 14.26 -9.80 13.96
C ASN A 181 13.93 -10.86 15.03
N ARG A 182 12.70 -10.85 15.59
CA ARG A 182 12.16 -11.94 16.41
C ARG A 182 11.48 -13.02 15.56
N VAL A 183 11.29 -12.73 14.29
CA VAL A 183 10.64 -13.57 13.28
C VAL A 183 11.69 -14.29 12.40
N LEU A 184 12.83 -13.64 12.14
CA LEU A 184 14.06 -14.23 11.55
C LEU A 184 14.81 -15.09 12.58
#